data_AF-A0A024WKC8-F1
#
_entry.id   AF-A0A024WKC8-F1
#
_cell.length_a   1.000
_cell.length_b   1.000
_cell.length_c   1.000
_cell.angle_alpha   90.00
_cell.angle_beta   90.00
_cell.angle_gamma   90.00
#
_symmetry.space_group_name_H-M   'P 1'
#
loop_
_entity.id
_entity.type
_entity.pdbx_description
1 polymer ?
#
loop_
_entity_poly.entity_id
_entity_poly.type
_entity_poly.pdbx_seq_one_letter_code
_entity_poly.pdbx_strand_id
1 'polypeptide(L)' 'MHILGVYKYVYPEKNSIFDEKIGCKKGIVGELNKLNDLNVSTQPIISFDWCKDKLGLSVMASLDQTIKIYIITKLNLY' A
#
# COMPACT_ATOMS: atom_id res chain seq x y z
N MET A 1 -10.48 -15.23 3.93
CA MET A 1 -9.34 -15.12 3.00
C MET A 1 -8.85 -13.68 3.06
N HIS A 2 -7.57 -13.48 3.39
CA HIS A 2 -6.95 -12.16 3.58
C HIS A 2 -6.00 -11.88 2.41
N ILE A 3 -6.14 -10.70 1.82
CA ILE A 3 -5.41 -10.26 0.62
C ILE A 3 -4.45 -9.14 1.03
N LEU A 4 -3.20 -9.25 0.59
CA LEU A 4 -2.24 -8.15 0.63
C LEU A 4 -2.24 -7.48 -0.74
N GLY A 5 -2.70 -6.22 -0.79
CA GLY A 5 -2.66 -5.38 -1.98
C GLY A 5 -1.51 -4.37 -1.89
N VAL A 6 -0.67 -4.32 -2.92
CA VAL A 6 0.41 -3.34 -3.02
C VAL A 6 0.00 -2.26 -4.01
N TYR A 7 0.06 -1.00 -3.59
CA TYR A 7 -0.33 0.16 -4.39
C TYR A 7 0.82 1.16 -4.46
N LYS A 8 1.01 1.76 -5.64
CA LYS A 8 1.92 2.89 -5.87
C LYS A 8 1.12 4.17 -5.73
N TYR A 9 1.54 5.02 -4.80
CA TYR A 9 0.97 6.36 -4.68
C TYR A 9 1.64 7.30 -5.68
N VAL A 10 0.83 7.92 -6.54
CA VAL A 10 1.28 8.93 -7.50
C VAL A 10 0.94 10.30 -6.92
N TYR A 11 1.97 11.08 -6.61
CA TYR A 11 1.78 12.45 -6.15
C TYR A 11 1.13 13.30 -7.25
N PRO A 12 0.13 14.14 -6.91
CA PRO A 12 -0.50 15.02 -7.88
C PRO A 12 0.48 16.12 -8.28
N GLU A 13 0.36 16.63 -9.52
CA GLU A 13 1.24 17.68 -10.05
C GLU A 13 1.15 19.00 -9.25
N LYS A 14 0.03 19.23 -8.56
CA LYS A 14 -0.19 20.36 -7.66
C LYS A 14 -0.78 19.86 -6.35
N ASN A 15 -0.31 20.39 -5.23
CA ASN A 15 -0.78 19.97 -3.92
C ASN A 15 -2.08 20.68 -3.50
N SER A 16 -2.45 21.78 -4.16
CA SER A 16 -3.68 22.53 -3.86
C SER A 16 -4.21 23.32 -5.07
N ILE A 17 -5.53 23.38 -5.22
CA ILE A 17 -6.26 24.28 -6.12
C ILE A 17 -7.07 25.27 -5.28
N PHE A 18 -7.18 26.52 -5.74
CA PHE A 18 -8.07 27.49 -5.12
C PHE A 18 -9.51 27.19 -5.55
N ASP A 19 -10.40 26.94 -4.59
CA ASP A 19 -11.80 26.65 -4.87
C ASP A 19 -12.61 27.95 -4.76
N GLU A 20 -12.97 28.55 -5.89
CA GLU A 20 -13.69 29.84 -5.95
C GLU A 20 -15.07 29.78 -5.28
N LYS A 21 -15.67 28.60 -5.11
CA LYS A 21 -16.98 28.47 -4.43
C LYS A 21 -16.88 28.53 -2.91
N ILE A 22 -15.72 28.17 -2.35
CA ILE A 22 -15.49 28.04 -0.90
C ILE A 22 -14.53 29.14 -0.40
N GLY A 23 -13.83 29.83 -1.31
CA GLY A 23 -12.87 30.89 -0.99
C GLY A 23 -11.61 30.39 -0.30
N CYS A 24 -11.33 29.09 -0.35
CA CYS A 24 -10.23 28.44 0.36
C CYS A 24 -9.41 27.53 -0.56
N LYS A 25 -8.15 27.26 -0.19
CA LYS A 25 -7.30 26.27 -0.88
C LYS A 25 -7.78 24.85 -0.57
N LYS A 26 -8.11 24.09 -1.61
CA LYS A 26 -8.48 22.68 -1.54
C LYS A 26 -7.28 21.81 -1.91
N GLY A 27 -6.94 20.84 -1.07
CA GLY A 27 -5.88 19.88 -1.37
C GLY A 27 -6.28 18.97 -2.54
N ILE A 28 -5.33 18.67 -3.43
CA ILE A 28 -5.54 17.66 -4.48
C ILE A 28 -5.05 16.33 -3.91
N VAL A 29 -5.89 15.31 -3.97
CA VAL A 29 -5.50 13.94 -3.61
C VAL A 29 -4.73 13.32 -4.77
N GLY A 30 -3.66 12.59 -4.46
CA GLY A 30 -2.94 11.82 -5.47
C GLY A 30 -3.75 10.61 -5.96
N GLU A 31 -3.17 9.90 -6.92
CA GLU A 31 -3.75 8.68 -7.47
C GLU A 31 -3.12 7.44 -6.84
N LEU A 32 -3.89 6.36 -6.69
CA LEU A 32 -3.40 5.07 -6.21
C LEU A 32 -3.47 4.05 -7.35
N ASN A 33 -2.30 3.59 -7.79
CA ASN A 33 -2.19 2.56 -8.83
C ASN A 33 -1.91 1.20 -8.20
N LYS A 34 -2.81 0.23 -8.42
CA LYS A 34 -2.66 -1.13 -7.92
C LYS A 34 -1.53 -1.83 -8.67
N LEU A 35 -0.48 -2.22 -7.95
CA LEU A 35 0.66 -2.95 -8.53
C LEU A 35 0.44 -4.46 -8.52
N ASN A 36 -0.05 -4.98 -7.39
CA ASN A 36 -0.23 -6.42 -7.21
C ASN A 36 -1.24 -6.70 -6.09
N ASP A 37 -1.84 -7.88 -6.11
CA ASP A 37 -2.54 -8.45 -4.98
C ASP A 37 -2.30 -9.95 -4.88
N LEU A 38 -2.18 -10.44 -3.65
CA LEU A 38 -2.00 -11.85 -3.38
C LEU A 38 -2.81 -12.26 -2.15
N ASN A 39 -3.42 -13.43 -2.22
CA ASN A 39 -3.99 -14.09 -1.06
C ASN A 39 -2.87 -14.64 -0.17
N VAL A 40 -2.72 -14.04 1.02
CA VAL A 40 -1.60 -14.34 1.93
C VAL A 40 -1.98 -15.26 3.08
N SER A 41 -3.26 -15.31 3.44
CA SER A 41 -3.71 -16.18 4.53
C SER A 41 -5.20 -16.50 4.44
N THR A 42 -5.60 -17.69 4.85
CA THR A 42 -7.01 -18.02 5.11
C THR A 42 -7.45 -17.54 6.49
N GLN A 43 -6.51 -17.51 7.45
CA GLN A 43 -6.70 -17.10 8.83
C GLN A 43 -6.35 -15.61 9.05
N PRO A 44 -6.92 -14.95 10.09
CA PRO A 44 -6.63 -13.56 10.41
C PRO A 44 -5.15 -13.25 10.60
N ILE A 45 -4.74 -12.11 10.06
CA ILE A 45 -3.41 -11.52 10.27
C ILE A 45 -3.47 -10.64 11.51
N ILE A 46 -2.56 -10.87 12.45
CA ILE A 46 -2.51 -10.14 13.72
C ILE A 46 -1.35 -9.14 13.78
N SER A 47 -0.39 -9.26 12.88
CA SER A 47 0.73 -8.34 12.78
C SER A 47 1.25 -8.31 11.35
N PHE A 48 1.66 -7.14 10.90
CA PHE A 48 2.26 -6.89 9.59
C PHE A 48 3.32 -5.82 9.72
N ASP A 49 4.50 -6.08 9.15
CA ASP A 49 5.59 -5.12 9.08
C ASP A 49 6.23 -5.10 7.69
N TRP A 50 6.56 -3.91 7.22
CA TRP A 50 7.19 -3.68 5.93
C TRP A 50 8.61 -3.14 6.12
N CYS A 51 9.59 -3.80 5.52
CA CYS A 51 10.98 -3.40 5.65
C CYS A 51 11.21 -2.06 4.93
N LYS A 52 11.61 -1.03 5.69
CA LYS A 52 11.93 0.29 5.15
C LYS A 52 13.21 0.29 4.32
N ASP A 53 14.20 -0.52 4.71
CA ASP A 53 15.50 -0.58 4.05
C ASP A 53 15.48 -1.44 2.78
N LYS A 54 14.59 -2.43 2.70
CA LYS A 54 14.47 -3.35 1.56
C LYS A 54 13.07 -3.31 0.98
N LEU A 55 12.92 -2.54 -0.09
CA LEU A 55 11.68 -2.45 -0.85
C LEU A 55 11.22 -3.84 -1.30
N GLY A 56 9.98 -4.18 -0.97
CA GLY A 56 9.37 -5.46 -1.33
C GLY A 56 9.55 -6.57 -0.29
N LEU A 57 10.30 -6.34 0.79
CA LEU A 57 10.37 -7.30 1.89
C LEU A 57 9.31 -6.97 2.95
N SER A 58 8.48 -7.95 3.31
CA SER A 58 7.51 -7.82 4.39
C SER A 58 7.40 -9.10 5.20
N VAL A 59 6.93 -8.96 6.44
CA VAL A 59 6.67 -10.07 7.36
C VAL A 59 5.27 -9.91 7.94
N MET A 60 4.59 -11.04 8.15
CA MET A 60 3.28 -11.06 8.79
C MET A 60 3.12 -12.27 9.70
N ALA A 61 2.34 -12.09 10.76
CA ALA A 61 1.94 -13.17 11.67
C ALA A 61 0.45 -13.43 11.55
N SER A 62 0.06 -14.70 11.45
CA SER A 62 -1.34 -15.12 11.37
C SER A 62 -1.73 -16.10 12.48
N LEU A 63 -3.04 -16.18 12.75
CA LEU A 63 -3.60 -17.06 13.77
C LEU A 63 -3.58 -18.56 13.41
N ASP A 64 -2.98 -18.91 12.27
CA ASP A 64 -2.60 -20.29 11.93
C ASP A 64 -1.31 -20.75 12.63
N GLN A 65 -0.80 -19.98 13.60
CA GLN A 65 0.47 -20.22 14.30
C GLN A 65 1.69 -20.17 13.36
N THR A 66 1.61 -19.35 12.30
CA THR A 66 2.72 -19.18 11.35
C THR A 66 3.16 -17.73 11.23
N ILE A 67 4.44 -17.56 10.91
CA ILE A 67 5.03 -16.30 10.46
C ILE A 67 5.38 -16.48 8.98
N LYS A 68 4.90 -15.56 8.15
CA LYS A 68 5.10 -15.58 6.70
C LYS A 68 5.98 -14.40 6.30
N ILE A 69 7.01 -14.69 5.53
CA ILE A 69 7.92 -13.68 4.96
C ILE A 69 7.63 -13.62 3.47
N TYR A 70 7.36 -12.42 2.97
CA TYR A 70 7.09 -12.16 1.56
C TYR A 70 8.18 -11.31 0.95
N ILE A 71 8.66 -11.75 -0.21
CA ILE A 71 9.55 -11.00 -1.08
C ILE A 71 8.78 -10.66 -2.35
N ILE A 72 8.47 -9.39 -2.52
CA ILE A 72 7.71 -8.85 -3.63
C ILE A 72 8.72 -8.28 -4.62
N THR A 73 8.77 -8.87 -5.80
CA THR A 73 9.67 -8.45 -6.88
C THR A 73 8.92 -7.61 -7.91
N LYS A 74 9.64 -7.03 -8.88
CA LYS A 74 9.06 -6.28 -10.01
C LYS A 74 8.26 -5.01 -9.63
N LEU A 75 8.49 -4.46 -8.45
CA LEU A 75 7.88 -3.19 -7.99
C LEU A 75 8.28 -1.96 -8.84
N ASN A 76 9.36 -2.07 -9.63
CA ASN A 76 9.87 -1.00 -10.50
C ASN A 76 9.35 -1.07 -11.95
N LEU A 77 8.58 -2.10 -12.32
CA LEU A 77 8.08 -2.25 -13.70
C LEU A 77 6.82 -1.42 -13.99
N TYR A 78 6.35 -0.64 -13.01
CA TYR A 78 5.12 0.16 -13.06
C TYR A 78 5.35 1.51 -12.38
#